data_AF-Q57UQ1-F1
#
_entry.id   AF-Q57UQ1-F1
#
_cell.length_a   1.000
_cell.length_b   1.000
_cell.length_c   1.000
_cell.angle_alpha   90.00
_cell.angle_beta   90.00
_cell.angle_gamma   90.00
#
_symmetry.space_group_name_H-M   'P 1'
#
loop_
_entity.id
_entity.type
_entity.pdbx_description
1 polymer ?
#
loop_
_entity_poly.entity_id
_entity_poly.type
_entity_poly.pdbx_seq_one_letter_code
_entity_poly.pdbx_strand_id
1 'polypeptide(L)'
;MLRSTAACLGGQRKWWKEGRPDFGRAAARRMQLERRRLEASTHPPPVDPTAQQACVLYRRLLKAGHQQLLVTDKSYYARKVRHEFEVTARQTSARVRGIMYERGQWLVENKLGGIV
;
A
#
# COMPACT_ATOMS: atom_id res chain seq x y z
N MET A 1 -29.32 -17.66 26.98
CA MET A 1 -28.25 -17.43 27.98
C MET A 1 -27.01 -16.91 27.26
N LEU A 2 -26.85 -15.58 27.21
CA LEU A 2 -25.69 -14.89 26.60
C LEU A 2 -24.57 -14.83 27.66
N ARG A 3 -23.55 -15.68 27.54
CA ARG A 3 -22.51 -15.89 28.55
C ARG A 3 -21.09 -15.48 28.12
N SER A 4 -20.94 -14.61 27.10
CA SER A 4 -19.62 -14.38 26.47
C SER A 4 -19.12 -12.92 26.38
N THR A 5 -19.78 -11.94 27.00
CA THR A 5 -19.21 -10.57 27.13
C THR A 5 -18.68 -10.33 28.54
N ALA A 6 -17.65 -11.08 28.94
CA ALA A 6 -16.90 -10.86 30.18
C ALA A 6 -15.42 -10.51 29.94
N ALA A 7 -15.05 -10.19 28.69
CA ALA A 7 -13.72 -9.71 28.36
C ALA A 7 -13.72 -8.16 28.33
N CYS A 8 -12.80 -7.57 29.10
CA CYS A 8 -12.38 -6.17 29.07
C CYS A 8 -13.08 -5.15 30.01
N LEU A 9 -13.71 -5.58 31.11
CA LEU A 9 -14.13 -4.66 32.19
C LEU A 9 -13.04 -4.41 33.27
N GLY A 10 -11.89 -5.07 33.20
CA GLY A 10 -10.77 -4.93 34.16
C GLY A 10 -9.72 -3.85 33.84
N GLY A 11 -9.94 -3.02 32.80
CA GLY A 11 -8.94 -2.09 32.26
C GLY A 11 -9.30 -0.60 32.35
N GLN A 12 -10.38 -0.21 33.02
CA GLN A 12 -10.69 1.20 33.25
C GLN A 12 -9.81 1.80 34.35
N ARG A 13 -8.50 1.85 34.13
CA ARG A 13 -7.68 2.91 34.71
C ARG A 13 -8.21 4.21 34.12
N LYS A 14 -9.11 4.82 34.88
CA LYS A 14 -9.60 6.17 34.72
C LYS A 14 -8.40 7.04 34.34
N TRP A 15 -8.34 7.50 33.09
CA TRP A 15 -7.21 8.28 32.54
C TRP A 15 -6.86 9.50 33.41
N TRP A 16 -7.82 10.01 34.20
CA TRP A 16 -7.60 11.08 35.18
C TRP A 16 -6.82 10.66 36.44
N LYS A 17 -6.62 9.37 36.69
CA LYS A 17 -5.78 8.83 37.78
C LYS A 17 -4.31 8.65 37.37
N GLU A 18 -3.97 8.81 36.09
CA GLU A 18 -2.59 8.66 35.56
C GLU A 18 -1.80 9.98 35.55
N GLY A 19 -2.32 11.01 36.23
CA GLY A 19 -1.74 12.36 36.24
C GLY A 19 -2.39 13.28 35.19
N ARG A 20 -2.09 14.58 35.27
CA ARG A 20 -2.55 15.53 34.23
C ARG A 20 -1.95 15.13 32.89
N PRO A 21 -2.69 15.21 31.78
CA PRO A 21 -2.11 14.99 30.45
C PRO A 21 -0.87 15.87 30.27
N ASP A 22 0.21 15.30 29.74
CA ASP A 22 1.41 16.04 29.38
C ASP A 22 1.10 16.87 28.12
N PHE A 23 0.52 18.06 28.34
CA PHE A 23 0.13 18.98 27.27
C PHE A 23 1.34 19.43 26.45
N GLY A 24 2.53 19.48 27.05
CA GLY A 24 3.79 19.78 26.36
C GLY A 24 4.15 18.71 25.34
N ARG A 25 4.09 17.43 25.74
CA ARG A 25 4.28 16.29 24.83
C ARG A 25 3.23 16.24 23.73
N ALA A 26 1.96 16.48 24.05
CA ALA A 26 0.89 16.52 23.07
C ALA A 26 1.10 17.65 22.04
N ALA A 27 1.50 18.85 22.47
CA ALA A 27 1.83 19.96 21.60
C ALA A 27 3.05 19.65 20.72
N ALA A 28 4.12 19.08 21.27
CA ALA A 28 5.28 18.63 20.50
C ALA A 28 4.91 17.61 19.42
N ARG A 29 4.01 16.67 19.72
CA ARG A 29 3.51 15.69 18.74
C ARG A 29 2.68 16.33 17.64
N ARG A 30 1.85 17.33 17.96
CA ARG A 30 1.10 18.12 16.97
C ARG A 30 2.05 18.89 16.04
N MET A 31 3.09 19.53 16.59
CA MET A 31 4.11 20.22 15.78
C MET A 31 4.83 19.24 14.83
N GLN A 32 5.18 18.05 15.29
CA GLN A 32 5.76 17.01 14.41
C GLN A 32 4.79 16.55 13.32
N LEU A 33 3.50 16.43 13.60
CA LEU A 33 2.49 16.06 12.61
C LEU A 33 2.33 17.14 11.54
N GLU A 34 2.29 18.42 11.94
CA GLU A 34 2.24 19.54 10.99
C GLU A 34 3.51 19.61 10.14
N ARG A 35 4.69 19.35 10.72
CA ARG A 35 5.94 19.22 9.94
C ARG A 35 5.83 18.12 8.87
N ARG A 36 5.34 16.92 9.25
CA ARG A 36 5.12 15.81 8.29
C ARG A 36 4.08 16.14 7.22
N ARG A 37 3.05 16.93 7.56
CA ARG A 37 2.05 17.39 6.61
C ARG A 37 2.66 18.36 5.59
N LEU A 38 3.46 19.32 6.05
CA LEU A 38 4.18 20.25 5.18
C LEU A 38 5.19 19.53 4.28
N GLU A 39 5.92 18.56 4.83
CA GLU A 39 6.80 17.66 4.07
C GLU A 39 6.00 16.91 2.99
N ALA A 40 4.89 16.25 3.35
CA ALA A 40 4.03 15.53 2.41
C ALA A 40 3.42 16.41 1.32
N SER A 41 3.08 17.67 1.61
CA SER A 41 2.59 18.64 0.61
C SER A 41 3.67 19.06 -0.40
N THR A 42 4.95 18.96 -0.02
CA THR A 42 6.07 19.24 -0.92
C THR A 42 6.34 18.07 -1.85
N HIS A 43 6.00 16.85 -1.45
CA HIS A 43 6.15 15.65 -2.26
C HIS A 43 5.02 15.53 -3.30
N PRO A 44 5.34 15.16 -4.56
CA PRO A 44 4.31 14.97 -5.57
C PRO A 44 3.40 13.79 -5.18
N PRO A 45 2.08 13.91 -5.35
CA PRO A 45 1.16 12.80 -5.14
C PRO A 45 1.33 11.75 -6.25
N PRO A 46 0.91 10.50 -6.02
CA PRO A 46 0.93 9.48 -7.07
C PRO A 46 -0.05 9.86 -8.19
N VAL A 47 0.44 9.77 -9.42
CA VAL A 47 -0.28 10.14 -10.65
C VAL A 47 -0.63 8.89 -11.45
N ASP A 48 -1.75 8.94 -12.14
CA ASP A 48 -2.16 7.88 -13.06
C ASP A 48 -1.15 7.74 -14.21
N PRO A 49 -0.58 6.54 -14.45
CA PRO A 49 0.35 6.36 -15.55
C PRO A 49 -0.32 6.60 -16.90
N THR A 50 0.46 7.11 -17.86
CA THR A 50 0.00 7.17 -19.25
C THR A 50 -0.17 5.78 -19.84
N ALA A 51 -0.98 5.65 -20.91
CA ALA A 51 -1.15 4.37 -21.60
C ALA A 51 0.19 3.78 -22.08
N GLN A 52 1.13 4.63 -22.49
CA GLN A 52 2.48 4.21 -22.88
C GLN A 52 3.25 3.64 -21.69
N GLN A 53 3.22 4.31 -20.53
CA GLN A 53 3.85 3.83 -19.31
C GLN A 53 3.26 2.48 -18.87
N ALA A 54 1.93 2.34 -18.91
CA ALA A 54 1.25 1.09 -18.60
C ALA A 54 1.68 -0.06 -19.54
N CYS A 55 1.73 0.18 -20.85
CA CYS A 55 2.20 -0.80 -21.84
C CYS A 55 3.66 -1.21 -21.61
N VAL A 56 4.54 -0.26 -21.29
CA VAL A 56 5.95 -0.54 -20.98
C VAL A 56 6.07 -1.40 -19.72
N LEU A 57 5.36 -1.05 -18.65
CA LEU A 57 5.37 -1.80 -17.41
C LEU A 57 4.80 -3.22 -17.59
N TYR A 58 3.68 -3.35 -18.31
CA TYR A 58 3.08 -4.63 -18.65
C TYR A 58 4.09 -5.54 -19.38
N ARG A 59 4.78 -5.02 -20.40
CA ARG A 59 5.81 -5.76 -21.12
C ARG A 59 6.98 -6.17 -20.22
N ARG A 60 7.44 -5.27 -19.35
CA ARG A 60 8.53 -5.56 -18.39
C ARG A 60 8.14 -6.67 -17.41
N LEU A 61 6.93 -6.64 -16.86
CA LEU A 61 6.41 -7.66 -15.95
C LEU A 61 6.31 -9.04 -16.64
N LEU A 62 5.84 -9.08 -17.89
CA LEU A 62 5.80 -10.32 -18.67
C LEU A 62 7.20 -10.88 -18.96
N LYS A 63 8.14 -10.01 -19.36
CA LYS A 63 9.53 -10.41 -19.62
C LYS A 63 10.20 -10.95 -18.35
N ALA A 64 10.04 -10.24 -17.22
CA ALA A 64 10.54 -10.68 -15.93
C ALA A 64 9.91 -12.03 -15.51
N GLY A 65 8.59 -12.17 -15.67
CA GLY A 65 7.90 -13.43 -15.37
C GLY A 65 8.39 -14.60 -16.21
N HIS A 66 8.63 -14.38 -17.50
CA HIS A 66 9.16 -15.44 -18.36
C HIS A 66 10.58 -15.88 -17.96
N GLN A 67 11.41 -14.95 -17.48
CA GLN A 67 12.81 -15.20 -17.11
C GLN A 67 12.98 -15.78 -15.70
N GLN A 68 12.14 -15.36 -14.75
CA GLN A 68 12.34 -15.62 -13.32
C GLN A 68 11.46 -16.74 -12.77
N LEU A 69 10.26 -16.93 -13.32
CA LEU A 69 9.33 -17.96 -12.86
C LEU A 69 9.80 -19.34 -13.35
N LEU A 70 9.98 -20.26 -12.41
CA LEU A 70 10.39 -21.63 -12.69
C LEU A 70 9.30 -22.63 -12.29
N VAL A 71 8.62 -22.40 -11.17
CA VAL A 71 7.60 -23.29 -10.62
C VAL A 71 6.20 -22.81 -11.03
N THR A 72 5.95 -21.51 -10.98
CA THR A 72 4.64 -20.95 -11.37
C THR A 72 4.39 -21.07 -12.87
N ASP A 73 3.17 -21.46 -13.25
CA ASP A 73 2.72 -21.47 -14.65
C ASP A 73 2.79 -20.05 -15.25
N LYS A 74 3.66 -19.90 -16.26
CA LYS A 74 3.90 -18.64 -16.97
C LYS A 74 2.65 -18.13 -17.67
N SER A 75 1.79 -19.02 -18.16
CA SER A 75 0.55 -18.65 -18.84
C SER A 75 -0.49 -18.11 -17.84
N TYR A 76 -0.60 -18.74 -16.67
CA TYR A 76 -1.42 -18.28 -15.56
C TYR A 76 -0.95 -16.89 -15.08
N TYR A 77 0.36 -16.72 -14.86
CA TYR A 77 0.94 -15.43 -14.48
C TYR A 77 0.62 -14.34 -15.52
N ALA A 78 0.86 -14.60 -16.81
CA ALA A 78 0.58 -13.63 -17.87
C ALA A 78 -0.90 -13.23 -17.91
N ARG A 79 -1.81 -14.20 -17.76
CA ARG A 79 -3.26 -13.95 -17.68
C ARG A 79 -3.65 -13.12 -16.46
N LYS A 80 -3.05 -13.39 -15.30
CA LYS A 80 -3.28 -12.61 -14.07
C LYS A 80 -2.81 -11.16 -14.24
N VAL A 81 -1.58 -10.95 -14.73
CA VAL A 81 -1.06 -9.60 -15.00
C VAL A 81 -1.96 -8.86 -15.99
N ARG A 82 -2.39 -9.52 -17.08
CA ARG A 82 -3.33 -8.92 -18.04
C ARG A 82 -4.63 -8.48 -17.38
N HIS A 83 -5.22 -9.34 -16.56
CA HIS A 83 -6.45 -9.04 -15.84
C HIS A 83 -6.31 -7.84 -14.89
N GLU A 84 -5.21 -7.73 -14.16
CA GLU A 84 -4.96 -6.58 -13.27
C GLU A 84 -4.89 -5.24 -14.04
N PHE A 85 -4.25 -5.23 -15.21
CA PHE A 85 -4.15 -4.03 -16.05
C PHE A 85 -5.46 -3.69 -16.75
N GLU A 86 -6.23 -4.68 -17.20
CA GLU A 86 -7.48 -4.45 -17.94
C GLU A 86 -8.69 -4.19 -17.03
N VAL A 87 -8.74 -4.81 -15.85
CA VAL A 87 -9.92 -4.79 -14.97
C VAL A 87 -9.65 -3.93 -13.73
N THR A 88 -8.68 -4.31 -12.90
CA THR A 88 -8.43 -3.64 -11.62
C THR A 88 -8.06 -2.17 -11.81
N ALA A 89 -7.23 -1.85 -12.80
CA ALA A 89 -6.88 -0.46 -13.10
C ALA A 89 -8.12 0.39 -13.48
N ARG A 90 -9.08 -0.19 -14.21
CA ARG A 90 -10.31 0.53 -14.63
C ARG A 90 -11.31 0.72 -13.50
N GLN A 91 -11.38 -0.24 -12.57
CA GLN A 91 -12.30 -0.19 -11.43
C GLN A 91 -11.81 0.73 -10.29
N THR A 92 -10.52 1.06 -10.28
CA THR A 92 -9.90 1.83 -9.20
C THR A 92 -9.70 3.30 -9.57
N SER A 93 -9.42 4.14 -8.58
CA SER A 93 -9.17 5.58 -8.80
C SER A 93 -7.77 5.82 -9.39
N ALA A 94 -7.58 6.99 -10.00
CA ALA A 94 -6.30 7.43 -10.56
C ALA A 94 -5.13 7.31 -9.57
N ARG A 95 -5.37 7.66 -8.30
CA ARG A 95 -4.37 7.55 -7.23
C ARG A 95 -3.95 6.09 -6.99
N VAL A 96 -4.91 5.16 -7.00
CA VAL A 96 -4.64 3.74 -6.83
C VAL A 96 -3.89 3.19 -8.04
N ARG A 97 -4.23 3.61 -9.25
CA ARG A 97 -3.46 3.26 -10.46
C ARG A 97 -2.01 3.72 -10.39
N GLY A 98 -1.76 4.93 -9.89
CA GLY A 98 -0.39 5.42 -9.64
C GLY A 98 0.38 4.54 -8.65
N ILE A 99 -0.25 4.18 -7.52
CA ILE A 99 0.34 3.27 -6.52
C ILE A 99 0.60 1.88 -7.12
N MET A 100 -0.33 1.35 -7.91
CA MET A 100 -0.17 0.06 -8.58
C MET A 100 0.96 0.09 -9.60
N TYR A 101 1.13 1.21 -10.31
CA TYR A 101 2.23 1.42 -11.24
C TYR A 101 3.59 1.39 -10.54
N GLU A 102 3.74 2.16 -9.45
CA GLU A 102 4.95 2.16 -8.62
C GLU A 102 5.23 0.78 -8.03
N ARG A 103 4.18 0.09 -7.54
CA ARG A 103 4.28 -1.29 -7.04
C ARG A 103 4.74 -2.26 -8.13
N GLY A 104 4.27 -2.08 -9.37
CA GLY A 104 4.69 -2.88 -10.51
C GLY A 104 6.15 -2.63 -10.88
N GLN A 105 6.61 -1.38 -10.86
CA GLN A 105 8.02 -1.04 -11.05
C GLN A 105 8.89 -1.72 -9.99
N TRP A 106 8.50 -1.61 -8.72
CA TRP A 106 9.17 -2.28 -7.61
C TRP A 106 9.21 -3.80 -7.79
N LEU A 107 8.13 -4.42 -8.29
CA LEU A 107 8.12 -5.86 -8.58
C LEU A 107 9.14 -6.23 -9.65
N VAL A 108 9.25 -5.46 -10.73
CA VAL A 108 10.24 -5.73 -11.78
C VAL A 108 11.67 -5.62 -11.23
N GLU A 109 11.94 -4.63 -10.38
CA GLU A 109 13.26 -4.41 -9.77
C GLU A 109 13.63 -5.48 -8.74
N ASN A 110 12.65 -5.98 -7.98
CA ASN A 110 12.85 -6.91 -6.87
C ASN A 110 12.46 -8.35 -7.21
N LYS A 111 12.74 -8.79 -8.44
CA LYS A 111 12.51 -10.17 -8.91
C LYS A 111 11.09 -10.70 -8.63
N LEU A 112 10.10 -9.88 -8.97
CA LEU A 112 8.67 -10.12 -8.77
C LEU A 112 8.26 -10.37 -7.32
N GLY A 113 9.09 -9.97 -6.34
CA GLY A 113 8.84 -10.22 -4.92
C GLY A 113 9.08 -11.67 -4.49
N GLY A 114 9.84 -12.44 -5.28
CA GLY A 114 10.15 -13.84 -4.97
C GLY A 114 9.03 -14.81 -5.34
N ILE A 115 8.23 -14.51 -6.37
CA ILE A 115 7.37 -15.50 -6.98
C ILE A 115 8.30 -16.54 -7.64
N VAL A 116 8.28 -17.77 -7.13
CA VAL A 116 9.02 -18.92 -7.66
C VAL A 116 8.15 -19.69 -8.63
#